data_AF-A0A4W4HGN0-F1
#
_entry.id   AF-A0A4W4HGN0-F1
#
_cell.length_a   1.000
_cell.length_b   1.000
_cell.length_c   1.000
_cell.angle_alpha   90.00
_cell.angle_beta   90.00
_cell.angle_gamma   90.00
#
_symmetry.space_group_name_H-M   'P 1'
#
loop_
_entity.id
_entity.type
_entity.pdbx_description
1 polymer ?
#
loop_
_entity_poly.entity_id
_entity_poly.type
_entity_poly.pdbx_seq_one_letter_code
_entity_poly.pdbx_strand_id
1 'polypeptide(L)'
;MQDPNAEDAVGRLSHDSSEENDWAAAKAFFDSLKTTTKPRPPKPKNAVTIAVSSRTLFNMVKERKLYEEEGLERYVSYQLEHEDQPFTPGVAFPFVKALMVVNARLRELYPDSEELFDIVLMTNNHAQVGVRLINSINHYGLSIERFCMTGGESPIGYLKAYMTNLYLSKDSQKVQQAIEEGIAAATMFTCDNENKLSDTQLRVAFDGDAVLFSDESEIIVKKHGLDTFFQHEKEFENKPLAQGPLKCFLEALGKLQRKFYAKNLRITCPIRTYLVTARSAASAGARVLKTLRSWGLEVDEALFLAGAPKGPLLQKIRPHIFFDDQMFHIEGAQELGTIAAHVPYGIGQKYHKSKPLKPKEAEK
;
A
#
# COMPACT_ATOMS: atom_id res chain seq x y z
N MET A 1 -37.91 -17.08 58.66
CA MET A 1 -38.45 -16.16 57.64
C MET A 1 -37.35 -15.13 57.40
N GLN A 2 -36.44 -15.38 56.44
CA GLN A 2 -36.48 -14.92 55.03
C GLN A 2 -36.36 -13.39 54.89
N ASP A 3 -35.13 -12.92 54.62
CA ASP A 3 -34.61 -12.22 53.42
C ASP A 3 -35.52 -11.25 52.58
N PRO A 4 -34.93 -10.39 51.70
CA PRO A 4 -35.11 -8.93 51.65
C PRO A 4 -35.73 -8.45 50.32
N ASN A 5 -35.86 -7.14 50.09
CA ASN A 5 -35.73 -6.62 48.72
C ASN A 5 -35.25 -5.18 48.65
N ALA A 6 -34.20 -5.01 47.85
CA ALA A 6 -33.67 -3.75 47.37
C ALA A 6 -34.55 -3.18 46.24
N GLU A 7 -34.51 -1.87 46.02
CA GLU A 7 -34.54 -1.35 44.66
C GLU A 7 -33.89 0.04 44.58
N ASP A 8 -32.85 0.08 43.75
CA ASP A 8 -32.07 1.23 43.33
C ASP A 8 -32.92 2.26 42.59
N ALA A 9 -32.76 3.55 42.94
CA ALA A 9 -33.12 4.65 42.05
C ALA A 9 -31.83 5.39 41.65
N VAL A 10 -31.16 4.82 40.66
CA VAL A 10 -30.04 5.43 39.93
C VAL A 10 -30.48 6.78 39.37
N GLY A 11 -29.83 7.85 39.82
CA GLY A 11 -29.88 9.15 39.17
C GLY A 11 -29.43 9.01 37.72
N ARG A 12 -30.37 9.17 36.78
CA ARG A 12 -30.06 9.28 35.35
C ARG A 12 -29.32 10.60 35.13
N LEU A 13 -28.00 10.50 34.95
CA LEU A 13 -27.17 11.53 34.35
C LEU A 13 -27.72 11.86 32.96
N SER A 14 -28.38 13.00 32.85
CA SER A 14 -28.68 13.65 31.57
C SER A 14 -27.42 14.38 31.09
N HIS A 15 -26.44 13.61 30.59
CA HIS A 15 -25.26 14.13 29.92
C HIS A 15 -25.05 13.27 28.68
N ASP A 16 -25.73 13.61 27.58
CA ASP A 16 -25.42 13.03 26.26
C ASP A 16 -26.02 13.84 25.09
N SER A 17 -27.06 14.65 25.32
CA SER A 17 -27.73 15.38 24.23
C SER A 17 -27.11 16.73 23.85
N SER A 18 -26.25 17.31 24.69
CA SER A 18 -25.58 18.59 24.40
C SER A 18 -24.32 18.41 23.57
N GLU A 19 -23.52 17.38 23.86
CA GLU A 19 -22.27 17.10 23.14
C GLU A 19 -22.52 16.61 21.70
N GLU A 20 -23.55 15.78 21.47
CA GLU A 20 -23.95 15.38 20.11
C GLU A 20 -24.46 16.56 19.28
N ASN A 21 -25.18 17.51 19.90
CA ASN A 21 -25.64 18.73 19.24
C ASN A 21 -24.49 19.68 18.92
N ASP A 22 -23.52 19.83 19.81
CA ASP A 22 -22.31 20.62 19.57
C ASP A 22 -21.44 20.01 18.45
N TRP A 23 -21.34 18.67 18.39
CA TRP A 23 -20.64 18.00 17.30
C TRP A 23 -21.37 18.14 15.96
N ALA A 24 -22.69 18.01 15.94
CA ALA A 24 -23.51 18.22 14.75
C ALA A 24 -23.42 19.67 14.24
N ALA A 25 -23.42 20.65 15.15
CA ALA A 25 -23.25 22.06 14.82
C ALA A 25 -21.83 22.38 14.31
N ALA A 26 -20.79 21.84 14.96
CA ALA A 26 -19.40 21.98 14.52
C ALA A 26 -19.18 21.35 13.13
N LYS A 27 -19.81 20.20 12.88
CA LYS A 27 -19.79 19.53 11.57
C LYS A 27 -20.50 20.35 10.50
N ALA A 28 -21.67 20.91 10.79
CA ALA A 28 -22.41 21.77 9.85
C ALA A 28 -21.62 23.06 9.54
N PHE A 29 -20.98 23.66 10.55
CA PHE A 29 -20.09 24.79 10.37
C PHE A 29 -18.87 24.44 9.51
N PHE A 30 -18.20 23.32 9.78
CA PHE A 30 -17.07 22.88 8.96
C PHE A 30 -17.48 22.55 7.51
N ASP A 31 -18.65 21.95 7.31
CA ASP A 31 -19.21 21.66 5.99
C ASP A 31 -19.60 22.96 5.23
N SER A 32 -19.90 24.05 5.95
CA SER A 32 -20.18 25.38 5.39
C SER A 32 -18.92 26.15 4.95
N LEU A 33 -17.74 25.80 5.48
CA LEU A 33 -16.45 26.39 5.12
C LEU A 33 -15.98 25.83 3.76
N LYS A 34 -16.76 26.07 2.70
CA LYS A 34 -16.38 25.71 1.32
C LYS A 34 -15.31 26.67 0.82
N THR A 35 -14.05 26.28 0.89
CA THR A 35 -12.97 26.98 0.20
C THR A 35 -13.01 26.66 -1.29
N THR A 36 -13.06 27.68 -2.15
CA THR A 36 -13.19 27.55 -3.61
C THR A 36 -11.90 27.14 -4.33
N THR A 37 -10.77 27.07 -3.62
CA THR A 37 -9.43 26.95 -4.22
C THR A 37 -8.78 25.58 -4.09
N LYS A 38 -9.22 24.71 -3.16
CA LYS A 38 -8.71 23.33 -3.00
C LYS A 38 -9.88 22.33 -2.89
N PRO A 39 -9.87 21.23 -3.66
CA PRO A 39 -10.90 20.21 -3.57
C PRO A 39 -10.79 19.47 -2.24
N ARG A 40 -11.92 19.32 -1.53
CA ARG A 40 -11.98 18.66 -0.21
C ARG A 40 -11.37 17.24 -0.28
N PRO A 41 -10.61 16.81 0.75
CA PRO A 41 -10.17 15.42 0.85
C PRO A 41 -11.39 14.50 1.01
N PRO A 42 -11.33 13.28 0.45
CA PRO A 42 -12.41 12.32 0.62
C PRO A 42 -12.54 11.90 2.10
N LYS A 43 -13.74 11.50 2.52
CA LYS A 43 -13.90 10.93 3.87
C LYS A 43 -13.20 9.57 3.92
N PRO A 44 -12.46 9.25 5.00
CA PRO A 44 -11.64 8.03 5.08
C PRO A 44 -12.42 6.75 4.80
N LYS A 45 -13.66 6.65 5.30
CA LYS A 45 -14.55 5.49 5.12
C LYS A 45 -14.93 5.19 3.66
N ASN A 46 -14.82 6.17 2.77
CA ASN A 46 -15.22 6.08 1.37
C ASN A 46 -13.99 6.06 0.43
N ALA A 47 -12.82 6.41 0.95
CA ALA A 47 -11.60 6.53 0.18
C ALA A 47 -10.81 5.22 0.14
N VAL A 48 -9.93 5.11 -0.85
CA VAL A 48 -8.88 4.10 -0.88
C VAL A 48 -7.64 4.69 -0.22
N THR A 49 -7.43 4.40 1.06
CA THR A 49 -6.38 4.98 1.88
C THR A 49 -5.03 4.32 1.61
N ILE A 50 -4.07 5.10 1.11
CA ILE A 50 -2.69 4.69 0.85
C ILE A 50 -1.78 5.39 1.86
N ALA A 51 -1.26 4.63 2.81
CA ALA A 51 -0.29 5.11 3.77
C ALA A 51 1.13 4.93 3.22
N VAL A 52 1.92 6.00 3.18
CA VAL A 52 3.30 5.97 2.69
C VAL A 52 4.24 6.49 3.77
N SER A 53 5.32 5.76 4.02
CA SER A 53 6.33 6.21 4.97
C SER A 53 7.11 7.42 4.44
N SER A 54 7.49 8.35 5.31
CA SER A 54 8.31 9.52 4.92
C SER A 54 9.58 9.15 4.13
N ARG A 55 10.29 8.09 4.56
CA ARG A 55 11.50 7.58 3.89
C ARG A 55 11.24 6.88 2.55
N THR A 56 9.99 6.52 2.28
CA THR A 56 9.59 5.97 0.99
C THR A 56 9.19 7.07 0.02
N LEU A 57 8.44 8.08 0.50
CA LEU A 57 8.00 9.21 -0.30
C LEU A 57 9.16 10.14 -0.68
N PHE A 58 10.08 10.35 0.26
CA PHE A 58 11.22 11.24 0.11
C PHE A 58 12.54 10.49 0.36
N ASN A 59 13.60 10.93 -0.32
CA ASN A 59 14.93 10.44 -0.05
C ASN A 59 15.48 11.14 1.21
N MET A 60 15.59 10.35 2.28
CA MET A 60 16.06 10.79 3.58
C MET A 60 17.28 9.96 4.04
N VAL A 61 18.09 9.46 3.10
CA VAL A 61 19.25 8.60 3.42
C VAL A 61 20.28 9.34 4.28
N LYS A 62 20.58 10.60 3.95
CA LYS A 62 21.52 11.44 4.71
C LYS A 62 21.02 11.67 6.13
N GLU A 63 19.75 12.02 6.25
CA GLU A 63 19.08 12.31 7.51
C GLU A 63 18.98 11.07 8.40
N ARG A 64 18.74 9.90 7.80
CA ARG A 64 18.75 8.63 8.55
C ARG A 64 20.14 8.32 9.09
N LYS A 65 21.19 8.48 8.27
CA LYS A 65 22.57 8.27 8.69
C LYS A 65 22.93 9.19 9.87
N LEU A 66 22.52 10.46 9.79
CA LEU A 66 22.69 11.42 10.88
C LEU A 66 22.01 10.97 12.18
N TYR A 67 20.77 10.48 12.10
CA TYR A 67 20.06 9.95 13.27
C TYR A 67 20.75 8.72 13.87
N GLU A 68 21.25 7.81 13.04
CA GLU A 68 21.91 6.57 13.48
C GLU A 68 23.29 6.82 14.09
N GLU A 69 24.03 7.82 13.60
CA GLU A 69 25.40 8.13 14.03
C GLU A 69 25.45 9.17 15.16
N GLU A 70 24.63 10.23 15.09
CA GLU A 70 24.69 11.39 16.00
C GLU A 70 23.46 11.52 16.91
N GLY A 71 22.45 10.67 16.74
CA GLY A 71 21.27 10.60 17.61
C GLY A 71 20.15 11.61 17.29
N LEU A 72 19.11 11.59 18.13
CA LEU A 72 17.86 12.31 17.90
C LEU A 72 18.03 13.85 17.91
N GLU A 73 18.75 14.39 18.89
CA GLU A 73 18.88 15.85 19.06
C GLU A 73 19.59 16.52 17.88
N ARG A 74 20.66 15.89 17.40
CA ARG A 74 21.38 16.36 16.22
C ARG A 74 20.52 16.26 14.96
N TYR A 75 19.80 15.15 14.81
CA TYR A 75 18.87 14.95 13.72
C TYR A 75 17.80 16.04 13.70
N VAL A 76 17.15 16.32 14.83
CA VAL A 76 16.14 17.38 14.94
C VAL A 76 16.74 18.74 14.59
N SER A 77 17.88 19.10 15.16
CA SER A 77 18.55 20.38 14.89
C SER A 77 18.86 20.56 13.39
N TYR A 78 19.37 19.52 12.74
CA TYR A 78 19.63 19.53 11.30
C TYR A 78 18.36 19.73 10.47
N GLN A 79 17.25 19.10 10.88
CA GLN A 79 15.97 19.27 10.17
C GLN A 79 15.45 20.70 10.27
N LEU A 80 15.58 21.32 11.46
CA LEU A 80 15.19 22.72 11.71
C LEU A 80 16.04 23.68 10.84
N GLU A 81 17.36 23.49 10.80
CA GLU A 81 18.27 24.30 9.97
C GLU A 81 17.97 24.21 8.46
N HIS A 82 17.32 23.12 8.02
CA HIS A 82 17.06 22.83 6.61
C HIS A 82 15.56 22.81 6.28
N GLU A 83 14.69 23.43 7.10
CA GLU A 83 13.22 23.40 6.91
C GLU A 83 12.76 23.90 5.55
N ASP A 84 13.44 24.89 5.00
CA ASP A 84 13.14 25.49 3.70
C ASP A 84 13.79 24.75 2.52
N GLN A 85 14.56 23.69 2.79
CA GLN A 85 15.19 22.87 1.75
C GLN A 85 14.38 21.60 1.53
N PRO A 86 13.62 21.49 0.43
CA PRO A 86 12.79 20.32 0.16
C PRO A 86 13.63 19.04 0.08
N PHE A 87 13.08 17.94 0.59
CA PHE A 87 13.67 16.63 0.36
C PHE A 87 13.66 16.29 -1.14
N THR A 88 14.64 15.51 -1.60
CA THR A 88 14.57 14.97 -2.96
C THR A 88 13.53 13.84 -3.03
N PRO A 89 12.92 13.59 -4.20
CA PRO A 89 11.92 12.53 -4.37
C PRO A 89 12.46 11.15 -3.96
N GLY A 90 11.62 10.36 -3.31
CA GLY A 90 11.88 8.96 -2.97
C GLY A 90 11.19 7.99 -3.94
N VAL A 91 11.39 6.70 -3.71
CA VAL A 91 10.91 5.63 -4.60
C VAL A 91 9.38 5.56 -4.76
N ALA A 92 8.59 5.95 -3.76
CA ALA A 92 7.12 6.00 -3.89
C ALA A 92 6.61 7.28 -4.58
N PHE A 93 7.48 8.24 -4.86
CA PHE A 93 7.07 9.54 -5.39
C PHE A 93 6.34 9.43 -6.74
N PRO A 94 6.83 8.67 -7.74
CA PRO A 94 6.11 8.52 -9.01
C PRO A 94 4.75 7.83 -8.84
N PHE A 95 4.67 6.84 -7.94
CA PHE A 95 3.42 6.16 -7.63
C PHE A 95 2.39 7.14 -7.02
N VAL A 96 2.80 7.97 -6.06
CA VAL A 96 1.95 9.02 -5.47
C VAL A 96 1.46 10.02 -6.51
N LYS A 97 2.33 10.46 -7.44
CA LYS A 97 1.92 11.34 -8.55
C LYS A 97 0.88 10.66 -9.45
N ALA A 98 1.05 9.38 -9.77
CA ALA A 98 0.09 8.64 -10.58
C ALA A 98 -1.27 8.46 -9.88
N LEU A 99 -1.30 8.25 -8.55
CA LEU A 99 -2.55 8.27 -7.77
C LEU A 99 -3.27 9.62 -7.87
N MET A 100 -2.52 10.72 -7.81
CA MET A 100 -3.08 12.07 -7.94
C MET A 100 -3.66 12.31 -9.34
N VAL A 101 -3.01 11.80 -10.40
CA VAL A 101 -3.53 11.86 -11.77
C VAL A 101 -4.87 11.12 -11.87
N VAL A 102 -4.98 9.93 -11.28
CA VAL A 102 -6.24 9.19 -11.23
C VAL A 102 -7.31 9.98 -10.48
N ASN A 103 -6.98 10.57 -9.32
CA ASN A 103 -7.90 11.40 -8.55
C ASN A 103 -8.42 12.60 -9.34
N ALA A 104 -7.55 13.28 -10.10
CA ALA A 104 -7.95 14.39 -10.95
C ALA A 104 -8.99 13.94 -12.00
N ARG A 105 -8.71 12.82 -12.68
CA ARG A 105 -9.63 12.22 -13.68
C ARG A 105 -10.95 11.77 -13.07
N LEU A 106 -10.94 11.21 -11.85
CA LEU A 106 -12.16 10.86 -11.13
C LEU A 106 -12.98 12.09 -10.78
N ARG A 107 -12.35 13.18 -10.33
CA ARG A 107 -13.04 14.45 -10.02
C ARG A 107 -13.61 15.13 -11.27
N GLU A 108 -12.95 15.02 -12.42
CA GLU A 108 -13.51 15.50 -13.70
C GLU A 108 -14.84 14.80 -14.04
N LEU A 109 -14.90 13.48 -13.81
CA LEU A 109 -16.07 12.66 -14.16
C LEU A 109 -17.15 12.65 -13.06
N TYR A 110 -16.73 12.80 -11.80
CA TYR A 110 -17.54 12.71 -10.60
C TYR A 110 -17.10 13.77 -9.57
N PRO A 111 -17.48 15.05 -9.75
CA PRO A 111 -16.99 16.16 -8.92
C PRO A 111 -17.23 15.98 -7.41
N ASP A 112 -18.38 15.41 -7.04
CA ASP A 112 -18.79 15.21 -5.64
C ASP A 112 -18.42 13.82 -5.08
N SER A 113 -17.68 13.00 -5.83
CA SER A 113 -17.33 11.64 -5.40
C SER A 113 -16.27 11.65 -4.31
N GLU A 114 -16.57 10.97 -3.21
CA GLU A 114 -15.58 10.68 -2.15
C GLU A 114 -14.80 9.38 -2.40
N GLU A 115 -15.16 8.59 -3.40
CA GLU A 115 -14.40 7.38 -3.80
C GLU A 115 -13.17 7.77 -4.63
N LEU A 116 -12.12 8.18 -3.92
CA LEU A 116 -10.82 8.62 -4.43
C LEU A 116 -9.71 7.94 -3.65
N PHE A 117 -8.46 8.06 -4.10
CA PHE A 117 -7.32 7.76 -3.24
C PHE A 117 -7.15 8.82 -2.16
N ASP A 118 -6.99 8.40 -0.92
CA ASP A 118 -6.56 9.25 0.19
C ASP A 118 -5.13 8.89 0.55
N ILE A 119 -4.20 9.83 0.40
CA ILE A 119 -2.77 9.58 0.60
C ILE A 119 -2.41 10.14 1.97
N VAL A 120 -1.88 9.28 2.83
CA VAL A 120 -1.54 9.61 4.21
C VAL A 120 -0.04 9.44 4.41
N LEU A 121 0.63 10.50 4.89
CA LEU A 121 2.03 10.38 5.28
C LEU A 121 2.13 9.78 6.69
N MET A 122 2.85 8.67 6.80
CA MET A 122 3.14 8.02 8.09
C MET A 122 4.62 8.16 8.41
N THR A 123 4.95 8.65 9.60
CA THR A 123 6.35 8.80 10.00
C THR A 123 6.55 8.55 11.48
N ASN A 124 7.68 7.93 11.79
CA ASN A 124 8.15 7.75 13.16
C ASN A 124 8.92 8.96 13.67
N ASN A 125 9.12 9.98 12.83
CA ASN A 125 9.93 11.13 13.21
C ASN A 125 9.23 11.98 14.28
N HIS A 126 10.04 12.71 15.03
CA HIS A 126 9.57 13.72 15.97
C HIS A 126 8.77 14.82 15.25
N ALA A 127 7.73 15.35 15.91
CA ALA A 127 6.80 16.32 15.31
C ALA A 127 7.48 17.60 14.80
N GLN A 128 8.58 18.02 15.43
CA GLN A 128 9.36 19.18 14.99
C GLN A 128 9.94 19.03 13.58
N VAL A 129 10.16 17.81 13.10
CA VAL A 129 10.63 17.53 11.73
C VAL A 129 9.50 17.67 10.69
N GLY A 130 8.26 17.85 11.14
CA GLY A 130 7.07 17.91 10.30
C GLY A 130 7.08 19.07 9.31
N VAL A 131 7.66 20.22 9.70
CA VAL A 131 7.69 21.43 8.87
C VAL A 131 8.39 21.18 7.53
N ARG A 132 9.60 20.60 7.56
CA ARG A 132 10.34 20.28 6.32
C ARG A 132 9.60 19.28 5.43
N LEU A 133 8.88 18.31 6.02
CA LEU A 133 8.05 17.36 5.27
C LEU A 133 6.87 18.08 4.59
N ILE A 134 6.18 18.98 5.31
CA ILE A 134 5.08 19.79 4.78
C ILE A 134 5.60 20.71 3.66
N ASN A 135 6.72 21.38 3.88
CA ASN A 135 7.36 22.24 2.87
C ASN A 135 7.72 21.46 1.61
N SER A 136 8.24 20.23 1.77
CA SER A 136 8.53 19.34 0.63
C SER A 136 7.26 18.95 -0.13
N ILE A 137 6.19 18.58 0.58
CA ILE A 137 4.89 18.24 -0.02
C ILE A 137 4.32 19.43 -0.81
N ASN A 138 4.38 20.62 -0.23
CA ASN A 138 3.94 21.86 -0.88
C ASN A 138 4.80 22.20 -2.10
N HIS A 139 6.13 22.09 -1.99
CA HIS A 139 7.08 22.35 -3.07
C HIS A 139 6.78 21.50 -4.32
N TYR A 140 6.48 20.21 -4.13
CA TYR A 140 6.13 19.30 -5.23
C TYR A 140 4.64 19.29 -5.61
N GLY A 141 3.83 20.11 -4.94
CA GLY A 141 2.38 20.17 -5.15
C GLY A 141 1.65 18.86 -4.89
N LEU A 142 2.11 18.06 -3.92
CA LEU A 142 1.48 16.79 -3.55
C LEU A 142 0.19 17.05 -2.76
N SER A 143 -0.92 16.40 -3.14
CA SER A 143 -2.21 16.52 -2.45
C SER A 143 -2.30 15.61 -1.23
N ILE A 144 -1.40 15.81 -0.26
CA ILE A 144 -1.34 15.05 0.99
C ILE A 144 -1.73 15.98 2.13
N GLU A 145 -2.89 15.74 2.73
CA GLU A 145 -3.43 16.59 3.80
C GLU A 145 -3.39 15.90 5.17
N ARG A 146 -3.24 14.57 5.18
CA ARG A 146 -3.26 13.76 6.40
C ARG A 146 -1.86 13.26 6.74
N PHE A 147 -1.47 13.51 7.98
CA PHE A 147 -0.16 13.15 8.52
C PHE A 147 -0.32 12.44 9.85
N CYS A 148 0.51 11.45 10.09
CA CYS A 148 0.69 10.87 11.41
C CYS A 148 2.19 10.83 11.72
N MET A 149 2.56 11.50 12.80
CA MET A 149 3.91 11.55 13.35
C MET A 149 3.88 10.91 14.72
N THR A 150 4.52 9.76 14.88
CA THR A 150 4.42 8.97 16.13
C THR A 150 5.53 9.25 17.13
N GLY A 151 6.48 10.14 16.81
CA GLY A 151 7.52 10.56 17.76
C GLY A 151 8.43 9.44 18.25
N GLY A 152 8.60 8.37 17.46
CA GLY A 152 9.39 7.18 17.78
C GLY A 152 8.54 5.91 17.86
N GLU A 153 7.27 6.03 18.24
CA GLU A 153 6.37 4.89 18.43
C GLU A 153 5.99 4.17 17.13
N SER A 154 5.52 2.94 17.23
CA SER A 154 5.12 2.16 16.05
C SER A 154 3.88 2.74 15.36
N PRO A 155 3.87 2.92 14.02
CA PRO A 155 2.72 3.50 13.31
C PRO A 155 1.56 2.52 13.12
N ILE A 156 1.71 1.25 13.49
CA ILE A 156 0.80 0.17 13.10
C ILE A 156 -0.63 0.37 13.65
N GLY A 157 -0.77 0.77 14.92
CA GLY A 157 -2.08 1.07 15.50
C GLY A 157 -2.81 2.20 14.77
N TYR A 158 -2.05 3.21 14.34
CA TYR A 158 -2.57 4.32 13.54
C TYR A 158 -2.98 3.86 12.14
N LEU A 159 -2.22 2.99 11.47
CA LEU A 159 -2.60 2.47 10.14
C LEU A 159 -4.02 1.88 10.16
N LYS A 160 -4.37 1.15 11.21
CA LYS A 160 -5.71 0.58 11.42
C LYS A 160 -6.77 1.67 11.65
N ALA A 161 -6.49 2.63 12.53
CA ALA A 161 -7.39 3.75 12.81
C ALA A 161 -7.64 4.64 11.57
N TYR A 162 -6.65 4.73 10.68
CA TYR A 162 -6.76 5.46 9.42
C TYR A 162 -7.51 4.68 8.32
N MET A 163 -7.96 3.45 8.58
CA MET A 163 -8.59 2.55 7.59
C MET A 163 -7.70 2.30 6.37
N THR A 164 -6.40 2.09 6.61
CA THR A 164 -5.40 1.93 5.55
C THR A 164 -5.70 0.72 4.68
N ASN A 165 -5.80 0.93 3.35
CA ASN A 165 -5.92 -0.14 2.37
C ASN A 165 -4.56 -0.66 1.92
N LEU A 166 -3.53 0.19 1.86
CA LEU A 166 -2.16 -0.20 1.51
C LEU A 166 -1.15 0.63 2.32
N TYR A 167 -0.17 -0.04 2.93
CA TYR A 167 0.97 0.60 3.60
C TYR A 167 2.30 0.32 2.86
N LEU A 168 3.00 1.38 2.47
CA LEU A 168 4.29 1.30 1.78
C LEU A 168 5.41 1.89 2.64
N SER A 169 6.43 1.09 2.95
CA SER A 169 7.53 1.50 3.82
C SER A 169 8.87 0.95 3.36
N LYS A 170 9.97 1.62 3.70
CA LYS A 170 11.33 1.04 3.60
C LYS A 170 11.68 0.18 4.82
N ASP A 171 10.80 0.11 5.82
CA ASP A 171 11.01 -0.65 7.06
C ASP A 171 10.31 -2.01 6.99
N SER A 172 11.08 -3.07 6.74
CA SER A 172 10.55 -4.42 6.59
C SER A 172 9.89 -4.97 7.87
N GLN A 173 10.36 -4.57 9.05
CA GLN A 173 9.77 -4.99 10.32
C GLN A 173 8.37 -4.39 10.49
N LYS A 174 8.20 -3.10 10.17
CA LYS A 174 6.89 -2.45 10.22
C LYS A 174 5.93 -3.01 9.16
N VAL A 175 6.43 -3.33 7.98
CA VAL A 175 5.61 -3.98 6.93
C VAL A 175 5.10 -5.34 7.40
N GLN A 176 5.98 -6.15 8.01
CA GLN A 176 5.59 -7.44 8.59
C GLN A 176 4.49 -7.28 9.64
N GLN A 177 4.67 -6.35 10.59
CA GLN A 177 3.68 -6.07 11.64
C GLN A 177 2.33 -5.60 11.05
N ALA A 178 2.36 -4.80 9.98
CA ALA A 178 1.13 -4.35 9.31
C ALA A 178 0.38 -5.52 8.67
N ILE A 179 1.10 -6.44 8.01
CA ILE A 179 0.50 -7.66 7.43
C ILE A 179 -0.11 -8.54 8.51
N GLU A 180 0.56 -8.69 9.65
CA GLU A 180 0.06 -9.46 10.81
C GLU A 180 -1.24 -8.87 11.39
N GLU A 181 -1.40 -7.55 11.33
CA GLU A 181 -2.64 -6.84 11.69
C GLU A 181 -3.72 -6.86 10.59
N GLY A 182 -3.48 -7.58 9.48
CA GLY A 182 -4.43 -7.70 8.36
C GLY A 182 -4.46 -6.49 7.42
N ILE A 183 -3.42 -5.64 7.46
CA ILE A 183 -3.27 -4.49 6.57
C ILE A 183 -2.38 -4.89 5.39
N ALA A 184 -2.83 -4.66 4.16
CA ALA A 184 -1.98 -4.91 3.00
C ALA A 184 -0.76 -3.99 3.06
N ALA A 185 0.45 -4.56 2.99
CA ALA A 185 1.67 -3.78 3.09
C ALA A 185 2.79 -4.38 2.24
N ALA A 186 3.74 -3.53 1.85
CA ALA A 186 4.92 -3.96 1.13
C ALA A 186 6.15 -3.11 1.47
N THR A 187 7.32 -3.76 1.47
CA THR A 187 8.61 -3.13 1.67
C THR A 187 9.13 -2.62 0.33
N MET A 188 9.42 -1.33 0.24
CA MET A 188 10.01 -0.73 -0.95
C MET A 188 11.51 -0.55 -0.78
N PHE A 189 12.24 -0.67 -1.89
CA PHE A 189 13.70 -0.57 -1.92
C PHE A 189 14.11 0.63 -2.77
N THR A 190 15.29 1.18 -2.52
CA THR A 190 15.85 2.20 -3.41
C THR A 190 16.21 1.54 -4.74
N CYS A 191 15.93 2.21 -5.87
CA CYS A 191 16.30 1.77 -7.19
C CYS A 191 17.27 2.80 -7.79
N ASP A 192 18.46 2.36 -8.18
CA ASP A 192 19.49 3.27 -8.70
C ASP A 192 19.27 3.63 -10.18
N ASN A 193 18.55 2.77 -10.91
CA ASN A 193 18.23 2.95 -12.33
C ASN A 193 16.72 2.95 -12.51
N GLU A 194 16.06 4.11 -12.59
CA GLU A 194 14.61 4.13 -12.75
C GLU A 194 14.19 4.24 -14.22
N ASN A 195 13.32 3.33 -14.66
CA ASN A 195 12.67 3.43 -15.96
C ASN A 195 11.80 4.70 -16.03
N LYS A 196 11.71 5.32 -17.21
CA LYS A 196 10.71 6.38 -17.44
C LYS A 196 9.30 5.81 -17.33
N LEU A 197 8.56 6.26 -16.31
CA LEU A 197 7.19 5.86 -16.03
C LEU A 197 6.17 6.69 -16.84
N SER A 198 4.91 6.26 -16.79
CA SER A 198 3.82 6.89 -17.53
C SER A 198 3.19 8.02 -16.72
N ASP A 199 3.22 9.25 -17.21
CA ASP A 199 2.66 10.41 -16.51
C ASP A 199 1.12 10.48 -16.53
N THR A 200 0.48 9.66 -17.37
CA THR A 200 -0.98 9.69 -17.60
C THR A 200 -1.74 8.50 -17.02
N GLN A 201 -1.04 7.45 -16.57
CA GLN A 201 -1.66 6.18 -16.23
C GLN A 201 -0.94 5.52 -15.07
N LEU A 202 -1.65 5.24 -13.99
CA LEU A 202 -1.22 4.38 -12.90
C LEU A 202 -1.14 2.93 -13.39
N ARG A 203 0.04 2.34 -13.29
CA ARG A 203 0.30 0.94 -13.68
C ARG A 203 0.71 0.15 -12.44
N VAL A 204 -0.08 -0.84 -12.05
CA VAL A 204 0.16 -1.68 -10.87
C VAL A 204 0.33 -3.12 -11.32
N ALA A 205 1.51 -3.68 -11.09
CA ALA A 205 1.80 -5.09 -11.38
C ALA A 205 1.91 -5.89 -10.08
N PHE A 206 1.56 -7.17 -10.13
CA PHE A 206 1.63 -8.05 -8.96
C PHE A 206 1.84 -9.51 -9.38
N ASP A 207 2.53 -10.28 -8.55
CA ASP A 207 2.41 -11.72 -8.57
C ASP A 207 1.03 -12.17 -8.05
N GLY A 208 0.66 -13.41 -8.37
CA GLY A 208 -0.52 -14.07 -7.84
C GLY A 208 -0.28 -14.65 -6.45
N ASP A 209 0.55 -15.70 -6.37
CA ASP A 209 0.72 -16.49 -5.15
C ASP A 209 1.43 -15.70 -4.06
N ALA A 210 1.03 -15.92 -2.80
CA ALA A 210 1.53 -15.21 -1.60
C ALA A 210 1.45 -13.67 -1.64
N VAL A 211 0.82 -13.09 -2.67
CA VAL A 211 0.53 -11.66 -2.81
C VAL A 211 -0.98 -11.44 -2.83
N LEU A 212 -1.66 -11.95 -3.87
CA LEU A 212 -3.11 -11.90 -4.00
C LEU A 212 -3.79 -13.15 -3.45
N PHE A 213 -3.15 -14.30 -3.64
CA PHE A 213 -3.60 -15.58 -3.12
C PHE A 213 -2.76 -15.96 -1.90
N SER A 214 -3.25 -16.93 -1.12
CA SER A 214 -2.46 -17.51 -0.04
C SER A 214 -1.26 -18.30 -0.60
N ASP A 215 -0.42 -18.79 0.29
CA ASP A 215 0.71 -19.67 -0.03
C ASP A 215 0.32 -21.16 -0.16
N GLU A 216 -0.98 -21.47 -0.29
CA GLU A 216 -1.50 -22.85 -0.41
C GLU A 216 -0.81 -23.62 -1.54
N SER A 217 -0.67 -23.00 -2.71
CA SER A 217 -0.04 -23.62 -3.86
C SER A 217 1.46 -23.86 -3.65
N GLU A 218 2.16 -22.94 -2.99
CA GLU A 218 3.58 -23.12 -2.65
C GLU A 218 3.79 -24.28 -1.67
N ILE A 219 2.89 -24.42 -0.68
CA ILE A 219 2.89 -25.53 0.27
C ILE A 219 2.73 -26.87 -0.45
N ILE A 220 1.81 -26.96 -1.43
CA ILE A 220 1.58 -28.19 -2.20
C ILE A 220 2.82 -28.53 -3.03
N VAL A 221 3.39 -27.57 -3.77
CA VAL A 221 4.61 -27.81 -4.58
C VAL A 221 5.75 -28.31 -3.71
N LYS A 222 6.00 -27.68 -2.55
CA LYS A 222 7.11 -28.08 -1.66
C LYS A 222 6.92 -29.45 -1.00
N LYS A 223 5.67 -29.83 -0.69
CA LYS A 223 5.38 -31.12 -0.05
C LYS A 223 5.24 -32.29 -1.02
N HIS A 224 4.66 -32.05 -2.20
CA HIS A 224 4.16 -33.10 -3.08
C HIS A 224 4.61 -32.97 -4.54
N GLY A 225 5.42 -31.95 -4.87
CA GLY A 225 5.94 -31.73 -6.21
C GLY A 225 4.95 -31.09 -7.20
N LEU A 226 5.44 -30.83 -8.41
CA LEU A 226 4.71 -30.09 -9.45
C LEU A 226 3.53 -30.88 -10.05
N ASP A 227 3.66 -32.20 -10.20
CA ASP A 227 2.59 -33.02 -10.80
C ASP A 227 1.33 -33.02 -9.93
N THR A 228 1.51 -33.17 -8.61
CA THR A 228 0.42 -33.09 -7.63
C THR A 228 -0.22 -31.69 -7.63
N PHE A 229 0.59 -30.65 -7.79
CA PHE A 229 0.08 -29.28 -7.93
C PHE A 229 -0.80 -29.12 -9.16
N PHE A 230 -0.39 -29.63 -10.34
CA PHE A 230 -1.22 -29.53 -11.54
C PHE A 230 -2.52 -30.33 -11.43
N GLN A 231 -2.49 -31.50 -10.80
CA GLN A 231 -3.71 -32.28 -10.52
C GLN A 231 -4.65 -31.51 -9.59
N HIS A 232 -4.10 -30.93 -8.52
CA HIS A 232 -4.86 -30.10 -7.58
C HIS A 232 -5.48 -28.89 -8.27
N GLU A 233 -4.73 -28.15 -9.10
CA GLU A 233 -5.27 -26.98 -9.82
C GLU A 233 -6.40 -27.35 -10.78
N LYS A 234 -6.33 -28.53 -11.41
CA LYS A 234 -7.39 -29.05 -12.29
C LYS A 234 -8.64 -29.47 -11.52
N GLU A 235 -8.46 -30.19 -10.40
CA GLU A 235 -9.57 -30.64 -9.55
C GLU A 235 -10.30 -29.46 -8.91
N PHE A 236 -9.55 -28.46 -8.43
CA PHE A 236 -10.08 -27.29 -7.76
C PHE A 236 -10.27 -26.07 -8.67
N GLU A 237 -10.29 -26.25 -9.99
CA GLU A 237 -10.35 -25.15 -10.98
C GLU A 237 -11.52 -24.17 -10.74
N ASN A 238 -12.65 -24.68 -10.26
CA ASN A 238 -13.85 -23.89 -9.96
C ASN A 238 -13.96 -23.44 -8.51
N LYS A 239 -13.00 -23.80 -7.65
CA LYS A 239 -12.93 -23.36 -6.26
C LYS A 239 -11.95 -22.17 -6.18
N PRO A 240 -12.40 -20.97 -5.75
CA PRO A 240 -11.53 -19.82 -5.58
C PRO A 240 -10.29 -20.14 -4.73
N LEU A 241 -9.15 -19.58 -5.11
CA LEU A 241 -7.94 -19.62 -4.27
C LEU A 241 -8.19 -18.86 -2.97
N ALA A 242 -7.56 -19.30 -1.88
CA ALA A 242 -7.62 -18.57 -0.61
C ALA A 242 -6.94 -17.19 -0.76
N GLN A 243 -7.41 -16.22 0.02
CA GLN A 243 -6.99 -14.83 -0.10
C GLN A 243 -5.61 -14.58 0.51
N GLY A 244 -4.80 -13.79 -0.19
CA GLY A 244 -3.53 -13.24 0.27
C GLY A 244 -3.68 -11.83 0.85
N PRO A 245 -2.57 -11.25 1.33
CA PRO A 245 -2.58 -9.98 2.06
C PRO A 245 -3.01 -8.78 1.22
N LEU A 246 -2.78 -8.79 -0.10
CA LEU A 246 -3.07 -7.63 -0.97
C LEU A 246 -4.47 -7.64 -1.59
N LYS A 247 -5.29 -8.68 -1.36
CA LYS A 247 -6.64 -8.78 -1.95
C LYS A 247 -7.48 -7.53 -1.71
N CYS A 248 -7.56 -7.06 -0.47
CA CYS A 248 -8.40 -5.91 -0.09
C CYS A 248 -8.02 -4.63 -0.86
N PHE A 249 -6.71 -4.39 -1.06
CA PHE A 249 -6.22 -3.25 -1.83
C PHE A 249 -6.61 -3.38 -3.31
N LEU A 250 -6.43 -4.55 -3.91
CA LEU A 250 -6.79 -4.77 -5.30
C LEU A 250 -8.30 -4.66 -5.54
N GLU A 251 -9.13 -5.12 -4.60
CA GLU A 251 -10.59 -4.95 -4.68
C GLU A 251 -10.98 -3.47 -4.67
N ALA A 252 -10.29 -2.67 -3.87
CA ALA A 252 -10.46 -1.21 -3.86
C ALA A 252 -10.01 -0.57 -5.20
N LEU A 253 -8.88 -1.03 -5.76
CA LEU A 253 -8.39 -0.57 -7.07
C LEU A 253 -9.37 -0.92 -8.21
N GLY A 254 -9.91 -2.14 -8.20
CA GLY A 254 -10.91 -2.61 -9.15
C GLY A 254 -12.23 -1.85 -9.06
N LYS A 255 -12.65 -1.45 -7.84
CA LYS A 255 -13.80 -0.55 -7.65
C LYS A 255 -13.59 0.80 -8.36
N LEU A 256 -12.42 1.41 -8.20
CA LEU A 256 -12.10 2.68 -8.88
C LEU A 256 -12.01 2.51 -10.40
N GLN A 257 -11.41 1.42 -10.90
CA GLN A 257 -11.39 1.09 -12.34
C GLN A 257 -12.80 1.03 -12.93
N ARG A 258 -13.74 0.37 -12.25
CA ARG A 258 -15.12 0.24 -12.73
C ARG A 258 -15.84 1.59 -12.87
N LYS A 259 -15.48 2.62 -12.11
CA LYS A 259 -16.04 3.97 -12.30
C LYS A 259 -15.70 4.53 -13.68
N PHE A 260 -14.49 4.29 -14.17
CA PHE A 260 -14.12 4.65 -15.55
C PHE A 260 -14.86 3.80 -16.58
N TYR A 261 -15.05 2.51 -16.31
CA TYR A 261 -15.75 1.61 -17.22
C TYR A 261 -17.22 2.02 -17.40
N ALA A 262 -17.88 2.45 -16.31
CA ALA A 262 -19.24 2.98 -16.33
C ALA A 262 -19.40 4.26 -17.18
N LYS A 263 -18.30 4.94 -17.51
CA LYS A 263 -18.25 6.09 -18.43
C LYS A 263 -17.75 5.73 -19.83
N ASN A 264 -17.70 4.44 -20.17
CA ASN A 264 -17.16 3.90 -21.42
C ASN A 264 -15.66 4.20 -21.64
N LEU A 265 -14.90 4.45 -20.55
CA LEU A 265 -13.48 4.77 -20.60
C LEU A 265 -12.60 3.56 -20.27
N ARG A 266 -13.03 2.34 -20.61
CA ARG A 266 -12.28 1.10 -20.32
C ARG A 266 -10.88 1.10 -20.95
N ILE A 267 -10.79 1.43 -22.23
CA ILE A 267 -9.52 1.43 -22.97
C ILE A 267 -8.58 2.55 -22.51
N THR A 268 -9.15 3.72 -22.20
CA THR A 268 -8.40 4.91 -21.73
C THR A 268 -8.39 5.05 -20.21
N CYS A 269 -8.63 3.96 -19.48
CA CYS A 269 -8.68 3.99 -18.03
C CYS A 269 -7.31 4.41 -17.48
N PRO A 270 -7.25 5.42 -16.59
CA PRO A 270 -5.97 5.87 -16.02
C PRO A 270 -5.41 4.89 -14.99
N ILE A 271 -6.11 3.80 -14.67
CA ILE A 271 -5.61 2.71 -13.82
C ILE A 271 -5.50 1.46 -14.68
N ARG A 272 -4.31 0.84 -14.70
CA ARG A 272 -4.05 -0.40 -15.43
C ARG A 272 -3.39 -1.43 -14.52
N THR A 273 -3.94 -2.64 -14.48
CA THR A 273 -3.49 -3.72 -13.58
C THR A 273 -2.90 -4.89 -14.37
N TYR A 274 -1.82 -5.47 -13.83
CA TYR A 274 -1.05 -6.53 -14.47
C TYR A 274 -0.84 -7.70 -13.51
N LEU A 275 -1.36 -8.87 -13.85
CA LEU A 275 -0.95 -10.12 -13.21
C LEU A 275 0.34 -10.61 -13.88
N VAL A 276 1.43 -10.77 -13.13
CA VAL A 276 2.74 -11.25 -13.62
C VAL A 276 3.14 -12.46 -12.78
N THR A 277 2.75 -13.66 -13.23
CA THR A 277 2.86 -14.88 -12.42
C THR A 277 3.75 -15.95 -13.05
N ALA A 278 4.53 -16.63 -12.21
CA ALA A 278 5.33 -17.79 -12.62
C ALA A 278 4.48 -19.01 -13.02
N ARG A 279 3.17 -19.01 -12.71
CA ARG A 279 2.25 -20.09 -13.10
C ARG A 279 2.20 -20.28 -14.61
N SER A 280 1.97 -21.53 -15.03
CA SER A 280 1.65 -21.87 -16.43
C SER A 280 0.18 -21.58 -16.72
N ALA A 281 -0.09 -20.91 -17.86
CA ALA A 281 -1.45 -20.66 -18.32
C ALA A 281 -2.24 -21.96 -18.53
N ALA A 282 -1.58 -22.97 -19.11
CA ALA A 282 -2.24 -24.20 -19.55
C ALA A 282 -2.69 -25.11 -18.40
N SER A 283 -1.97 -25.11 -17.28
CA SER A 283 -2.23 -26.03 -16.16
C SER A 283 -2.76 -25.36 -14.89
N ALA A 284 -2.48 -24.07 -14.69
CA ALA A 284 -2.83 -23.36 -13.45
C ALA A 284 -3.44 -21.97 -13.69
N GLY A 285 -3.69 -21.59 -14.94
CA GLY A 285 -4.20 -20.25 -15.29
C GLY A 285 -5.70 -20.08 -15.10
N ALA A 286 -6.50 -21.12 -15.39
CA ALA A 286 -7.96 -21.03 -15.36
C ALA A 286 -8.49 -20.71 -13.94
N ARG A 287 -7.98 -21.40 -12.91
CA ARG A 287 -8.37 -21.17 -11.51
C ARG A 287 -8.05 -19.75 -11.05
N VAL A 288 -6.88 -19.22 -11.43
CA VAL A 288 -6.46 -17.84 -11.14
C VAL A 288 -7.44 -16.83 -11.73
N LEU A 289 -7.73 -16.94 -13.02
CA LEU A 289 -8.64 -16.01 -13.70
C LEU A 289 -10.08 -16.10 -13.18
N LYS A 290 -10.55 -17.32 -12.85
CA LYS A 290 -11.87 -17.52 -12.22
C LYS A 290 -11.93 -16.91 -10.82
N THR A 291 -10.85 -17.03 -10.04
CA THR A 291 -10.76 -16.42 -8.70
C THR A 291 -10.78 -14.90 -8.78
N LEU A 292 -9.97 -14.30 -9.65
CA LEU A 292 -9.97 -12.84 -9.83
C LEU A 292 -11.36 -12.34 -10.27
N ARG A 293 -12.01 -13.05 -11.19
CA ARG A 293 -13.38 -12.74 -11.62
C ARG A 293 -14.40 -12.81 -10.48
N SER A 294 -14.32 -13.82 -9.62
CA SER A 294 -15.26 -13.96 -8.51
C SER A 294 -15.10 -12.87 -7.45
N TRP A 295 -13.89 -12.30 -7.32
CA TRP A 295 -13.62 -11.11 -6.50
C TRP A 295 -13.99 -9.79 -7.19
N GLY A 296 -14.46 -9.84 -8.44
CA GLY A 296 -14.70 -8.65 -9.24
C GLY A 296 -13.42 -7.89 -9.59
N LEU A 297 -12.27 -8.59 -9.61
CA LEU A 297 -10.99 -8.06 -10.07
C LEU A 297 -10.83 -8.38 -11.55
N GLU A 298 -11.04 -7.37 -12.39
CA GLU A 298 -10.77 -7.48 -13.82
C GLU A 298 -9.37 -6.94 -14.10
N VAL A 299 -8.40 -7.85 -14.20
CA VAL A 299 -7.03 -7.49 -14.60
C VAL A 299 -6.99 -7.12 -16.08
N ASP A 300 -6.28 -6.06 -16.42
CA ASP A 300 -6.17 -5.60 -17.81
C ASP A 300 -5.27 -6.53 -18.63
N GLU A 301 -4.17 -7.00 -18.03
CA GLU A 301 -3.22 -7.91 -18.65
C GLU A 301 -2.81 -9.02 -17.68
N ALA A 302 -2.85 -10.27 -18.14
CA ALA A 302 -2.43 -11.43 -17.38
C ALA A 302 -1.29 -12.14 -18.12
N LEU A 303 -0.10 -12.13 -17.51
CA LEU A 303 1.12 -12.69 -18.04
C LEU A 303 1.48 -13.93 -17.22
N PHE A 304 1.35 -15.09 -17.86
CA PHE A 304 1.70 -16.40 -17.30
C PHE A 304 3.05 -16.83 -17.86
N LEU A 305 4.06 -16.88 -16.99
CA LEU A 305 5.45 -17.05 -17.40
C LEU A 305 5.91 -18.51 -17.41
N ALA A 306 5.15 -19.44 -16.82
CA ALA A 306 5.55 -20.85 -16.70
C ALA A 306 7.01 -21.04 -16.22
N GLY A 307 7.42 -20.24 -15.22
CA GLY A 307 8.77 -20.23 -14.64
C GLY A 307 9.78 -19.30 -15.32
N ALA A 308 9.45 -18.66 -16.44
CA ALA A 308 10.33 -17.67 -17.08
C ALA A 308 10.53 -16.43 -16.17
N PRO A 309 11.68 -15.71 -16.31
CA PRO A 309 11.95 -14.54 -15.48
C PRO A 309 10.96 -13.40 -15.75
N LYS A 310 10.51 -12.74 -14.67
CA LYS A 310 9.53 -11.64 -14.72
C LYS A 310 10.13 -10.32 -15.23
N GLY A 311 11.42 -10.11 -14.98
CA GLY A 311 12.14 -8.87 -15.25
C GLY A 311 11.92 -8.28 -16.67
N PRO A 312 12.16 -9.04 -17.76
CA PRO A 312 11.99 -8.52 -19.12
C PRO A 312 10.57 -8.01 -19.43
N LEU A 313 9.54 -8.66 -18.87
CA LEU A 313 8.15 -8.21 -19.04
C LEU A 313 7.88 -6.96 -18.21
N LEU A 314 8.41 -6.89 -16.97
CA LEU A 314 8.29 -5.71 -16.13
C LEU A 314 8.96 -4.48 -16.75
N GLN A 315 10.11 -4.65 -17.40
CA GLN A 315 10.79 -3.58 -18.15
C GLN A 315 9.95 -3.05 -19.32
N LYS A 316 9.15 -3.91 -19.96
CA LYS A 316 8.18 -3.51 -21.00
C LYS A 316 6.97 -2.80 -20.40
N ILE A 317 6.43 -3.32 -19.30
CA ILE A 317 5.24 -2.78 -18.63
C ILE A 317 5.54 -1.41 -18.02
N ARG A 318 6.74 -1.23 -17.44
CA ARG A 318 7.15 -0.06 -16.66
C ARG A 318 6.11 0.32 -15.60
N PRO A 319 5.81 -0.60 -14.65
CA PRO A 319 4.81 -0.34 -13.64
C PRO A 319 5.31 0.73 -12.66
N HIS A 320 4.38 1.48 -12.07
CA HIS A 320 4.69 2.40 -10.97
C HIS A 320 5.05 1.64 -9.70
N ILE A 321 4.54 0.41 -9.57
CA ILE A 321 4.87 -0.51 -8.50
C ILE A 321 4.60 -1.95 -8.95
N PHE A 322 5.54 -2.84 -8.66
CA PHE A 322 5.41 -4.29 -8.82
C PHE A 322 5.46 -4.97 -7.44
N PHE A 323 4.48 -5.81 -7.11
CA PHE A 323 4.44 -6.56 -5.85
C PHE A 323 4.82 -8.03 -6.05
N ASP A 324 5.73 -8.52 -5.22
CA ASP A 324 6.16 -9.92 -5.22
C ASP A 324 6.55 -10.35 -3.79
N ASP A 325 6.34 -11.61 -3.44
CA ASP A 325 6.73 -12.16 -2.14
C ASP A 325 8.17 -12.68 -2.11
N GLN A 326 8.81 -12.88 -3.26
CA GLN A 326 10.15 -13.45 -3.35
C GLN A 326 11.21 -12.40 -3.66
N MET A 327 12.21 -12.27 -2.79
CA MET A 327 13.30 -11.30 -2.96
C MET A 327 14.07 -11.47 -4.27
N PHE A 328 14.22 -12.70 -4.78
CA PHE A 328 14.86 -12.93 -6.08
C PHE A 328 14.12 -12.25 -7.25
N HIS A 329 12.78 -12.22 -7.21
CA HIS A 329 11.98 -11.51 -8.22
C HIS A 329 12.05 -9.99 -8.04
N ILE A 330 12.13 -9.52 -6.80
CA ILE A 330 12.33 -8.11 -6.48
C ILE A 330 13.68 -7.62 -7.02
N GLU A 331 14.77 -8.30 -6.70
CA GLU A 331 16.13 -7.97 -7.15
C GLU A 331 16.22 -7.95 -8.68
N GLY A 332 15.74 -9.01 -9.35
CA GLY A 332 15.76 -9.08 -10.82
C GLY A 332 14.88 -8.02 -11.50
N ALA A 333 13.81 -7.55 -10.84
CA ALA A 333 13.01 -6.43 -11.33
C ALA A 333 13.76 -5.09 -11.18
N GLN A 334 14.45 -4.89 -10.06
CA GLN A 334 15.23 -3.68 -9.78
C GLN A 334 16.45 -3.53 -10.70
N GLU A 335 17.13 -4.64 -11.02
CA GLU A 335 18.25 -4.64 -11.98
C GLU A 335 17.85 -4.06 -13.35
N LEU A 336 16.59 -4.26 -13.74
CA LEU A 336 16.02 -3.75 -15.00
C LEU A 336 15.24 -2.44 -14.81
N GLY A 337 15.38 -1.81 -13.64
CA GLY A 337 14.85 -0.50 -13.32
C GLY A 337 13.36 -0.42 -13.04
N THR A 338 12.78 -1.53 -12.59
CA THR A 338 11.39 -1.58 -12.13
C THR A 338 11.33 -1.26 -10.64
N ILE A 339 10.39 -0.39 -10.26
CA ILE A 339 10.06 -0.16 -8.85
C ILE A 339 9.32 -1.39 -8.32
N ALA A 340 10.01 -2.16 -7.49
CA ALA A 340 9.49 -3.39 -6.90
C ALA A 340 9.32 -3.25 -5.38
N ALA A 341 8.28 -3.91 -4.85
CA ALA A 341 7.90 -3.88 -3.45
C ALA A 341 7.68 -5.32 -2.95
N HIS A 342 8.41 -5.68 -1.90
CA HIS A 342 8.39 -7.01 -1.31
C HIS A 342 7.22 -7.18 -0.33
N VAL A 343 6.43 -8.22 -0.52
CA VAL A 343 5.34 -8.61 0.39
C VAL A 343 5.85 -9.77 1.26
N PRO A 344 6.24 -9.53 2.53
CA PRO A 344 6.78 -10.59 3.37
C PRO A 344 5.65 -11.49 3.91
N TYR A 345 5.07 -12.31 3.03
CA TYR A 345 4.00 -13.24 3.33
C TYR A 345 4.31 -14.65 2.83
N GLY A 346 3.70 -15.65 3.47
CA GLY A 346 3.82 -17.05 3.10
C GLY A 346 5.03 -17.81 3.67
N ILE A 347 5.04 -19.12 3.48
CA ILE A 347 6.12 -20.01 3.96
C ILE A 347 7.49 -19.71 3.33
N GLY A 348 7.54 -19.09 2.15
CA GLY A 348 8.78 -18.62 1.52
C GLY A 348 9.63 -17.75 2.45
N GLN A 349 9.00 -16.96 3.32
CA GLN A 349 9.70 -16.05 4.24
C GLN A 349 10.42 -16.77 5.38
N LYS A 350 9.93 -17.94 5.81
CA LYS A 350 10.48 -18.67 6.97
C LYS A 350 11.85 -19.29 6.69
N TYR A 351 12.13 -19.64 5.44
CA TYR A 351 13.40 -20.26 5.06
C TYR A 351 14.56 -19.26 5.01
N HIS A 352 14.32 -17.99 4.67
CA HIS A 352 15.38 -16.96 4.74
C HIS A 352 15.81 -16.62 6.17
N LYS A 353 14.95 -16.83 7.19
CA LYS A 353 15.35 -16.70 8.60
C LYS A 353 16.40 -17.74 9.03
N SER A 354 16.54 -18.85 8.31
CA SER A 354 17.48 -19.94 8.64
C SER A 354 18.87 -19.84 7.98
N LYS A 355 19.12 -18.82 7.13
CA LYS A 355 20.45 -18.51 6.62
C LYS A 355 20.88 -17.12 7.09
N PRO A 356 21.69 -16.99 8.15
CA PRO A 356 22.39 -15.74 8.39
C PRO A 356 23.30 -15.44 7.20
N LEU A 357 23.13 -14.26 6.60
CA LEU A 357 24.08 -13.69 5.64
C LEU A 357 25.42 -13.53 6.36
N LYS A 358 26.40 -14.39 6.06
CA LYS A 358 27.79 -14.13 6.46
C LYS A 358 28.29 -12.92 5.66
N PRO A 359 28.91 -11.92 6.30
CA PRO A 359 29.60 -10.86 5.57
C PRO A 359 30.68 -11.49 4.69
N LYS A 360 30.76 -11.07 3.43
CA LYS A 360 31.92 -11.38 2.57
C LYS A 360 33.15 -10.73 3.22
N GLU A 361 34.08 -11.55 3.70
CA GLU A 361 35.42 -11.09 4.04
C GLU A 361 36.06 -10.56 2.76
N ALA A 362 36.53 -9.31 2.81
CA ALA A 362 37.36 -8.74 1.78
C ALA A 362 38.73 -9.42 1.85
N GLU A 363 39.06 -10.21 0.84
CA GLU A 363 40.43 -10.68 0.63
C GLU A 363 41.34 -9.47 0.34
N LYS A 364 42.45 -9.42 1.08
CA LYS A 364 43.52 -8.43 0.99
C LYS A 364 44.47 -8.72 -0.17
#